data_AF-A0A7C6FS05-F1
#
_entry.id   AF-A0A7C6FS05-F1
#
_cell.length_a   1.000
_cell.length_b   1.000
_cell.length_c   1.000
_cell.angle_alpha   90.00
_cell.angle_beta   90.00
_cell.angle_gamma   90.00
#
_symmetry.space_group_name_H-M   'P 1'
#
loop_
_entity.id
_entity.type
_entity.pdbx_description
1 polymer ?
#
loop_
_entity_poly.entity_id
_entity_poly.type
_entity_poly.pdbx_seq_one_letter_code
_entity_poly.pdbx_strand_id
1 'polypeptide(L)'
;MKSFYCQLDYEHVPYPSLVGKVEGNIANNGCGVCAASMVVENLLDVPFPPEEAAKMAKACGAREGYGTDLYIFSPVFAEAFGLNVRHTEDALEALRFLQEKRGMVIANIRGDRPEDGYLGVFSDSGHYVVIAEAQGTTVKVWDPMYKEGSGRFELPGRTGKVRMDDTDIYADMSVFYGDCKERPFFLFEKK
;
A
#
# COMPACT_ATOMS: atom_id res chain seq x y z
N MET A 1 -17.89 7.42 -1.97
CA MET A 1 -18.01 6.26 -1.03
C MET A 1 -16.59 5.79 -0.73
N LYS A 2 -16.25 5.28 0.48
CA LYS A 2 -14.90 4.76 0.74
C LYS A 2 -14.74 3.42 0.02
N SER A 3 -13.71 3.28 -0.82
CA SER A 3 -13.32 1.99 -1.42
C SER A 3 -12.14 1.40 -0.66
N PHE A 4 -12.35 0.25 0.00
CA PHE A 4 -11.29 -0.49 0.70
C PHE A 4 -11.17 -1.89 0.10
N TYR A 5 -9.93 -2.34 -0.14
CA TYR A 5 -9.65 -3.63 -0.76
C TYR A 5 -8.66 -4.43 0.08
N CYS A 6 -9.16 -5.47 0.75
CA CYS A 6 -8.33 -6.49 1.38
C CYS A 6 -7.94 -7.55 0.35
N GLN A 7 -6.64 -7.68 0.04
CA GLN A 7 -6.11 -8.66 -0.90
C GLN A 7 -6.53 -10.10 -0.55
N LEU A 8 -6.72 -10.39 0.74
CA LEU A 8 -7.10 -11.71 1.25
C LEU A 8 -8.52 -12.14 0.81
N ASP A 9 -9.32 -11.25 0.24
CA ASP A 9 -10.64 -11.57 -0.32
C ASP A 9 -10.57 -12.02 -1.79
N TYR A 10 -9.39 -11.94 -2.40
CA TYR A 10 -9.16 -12.18 -3.83
C TYR A 10 -8.34 -13.45 -4.09
N GLU A 11 -8.46 -14.47 -3.24
CA GLU A 11 -7.80 -15.77 -3.44
C GLU A 11 -8.21 -16.42 -4.77
N HIS A 12 -9.44 -16.15 -5.22
CA HIS A 12 -10.02 -16.65 -6.45
C HIS A 12 -9.49 -15.97 -7.73
N VAL A 13 -8.66 -14.91 -7.62
CA VAL A 13 -8.17 -14.15 -8.77
C VAL A 13 -6.70 -14.51 -9.08
N PRO A 14 -6.42 -15.20 -10.20
CA PRO A 14 -5.06 -15.57 -10.56
C PRO A 14 -4.14 -14.37 -10.81
N TYR A 15 -3.02 -14.35 -10.09
CA TYR A 15 -1.97 -13.35 -10.21
C TYR A 15 -0.57 -14.01 -10.19
N PRO A 16 -0.31 -14.94 -11.13
CA PRO A 16 0.93 -15.70 -11.17
C PRO A 16 2.12 -14.81 -11.56
N SER A 17 3.33 -15.24 -11.24
CA SER A 17 4.58 -14.66 -11.73
C SER A 17 5.52 -15.77 -12.19
N LEU A 18 6.26 -15.55 -13.28
CA LEU A 18 7.24 -16.53 -13.79
C LEU A 18 8.39 -16.79 -12.79
N VAL A 19 8.60 -15.88 -11.85
CA VAL A 19 9.57 -15.98 -10.76
C VAL A 19 8.82 -15.86 -9.43
N GLY A 20 9.22 -16.60 -8.39
CA GLY A 20 8.55 -16.55 -7.08
C GLY A 20 7.28 -17.39 -7.05
N LYS A 21 6.11 -16.76 -6.86
CA LYS A 21 4.82 -17.48 -6.77
C LYS A 21 4.23 -17.77 -8.16
N VAL A 22 4.67 -18.89 -8.74
CA VAL A 22 4.25 -19.38 -10.08
C VAL A 22 2.75 -19.62 -10.19
N GLU A 23 2.10 -20.10 -9.13
CA GLU A 23 0.65 -20.30 -9.07
C GLU A 23 -0.03 -19.29 -8.13
N GLY A 24 0.55 -18.08 -8.00
CA GLY A 24 0.06 -17.06 -7.08
C GLY A 24 -1.31 -16.47 -7.48
N ASN A 25 -2.02 -15.96 -6.47
CA ASN A 25 -3.22 -15.14 -6.62
C ASN A 25 -3.03 -13.78 -5.92
N ILE A 26 -4.05 -12.92 -6.00
CA ILE A 26 -4.03 -11.59 -5.36
C ILE A 26 -3.90 -11.73 -3.82
N ALA A 27 -4.49 -12.75 -3.19
CA ALA A 27 -4.34 -12.93 -1.74
C ALA A 27 -2.87 -13.11 -1.30
N ASN A 28 -2.00 -13.67 -2.13
CA ASN A 28 -0.59 -13.86 -1.79
C ASN A 28 0.34 -12.73 -2.26
N ASN A 29 0.00 -12.01 -3.34
CA ASN A 29 0.93 -11.08 -4.00
C ASN A 29 0.29 -9.74 -4.42
N GLY A 30 -0.90 -9.44 -3.90
CA GLY A 30 -1.80 -8.42 -4.42
C GLY A 30 -1.71 -7.04 -3.76
N CYS A 31 -0.85 -6.84 -2.76
CA CYS A 31 -0.79 -5.59 -2.00
C CYS A 31 -0.67 -4.36 -2.90
N GLY A 32 0.18 -4.39 -3.92
CA GLY A 32 0.37 -3.28 -4.86
C GLY A 32 -0.85 -3.00 -5.75
N VAL A 33 -1.57 -4.04 -6.21
CA VAL A 33 -2.76 -3.85 -7.06
C VAL A 33 -3.97 -3.41 -6.25
N CYS A 34 -4.16 -3.94 -5.03
CA CYS A 34 -5.17 -3.46 -4.10
C CYS A 34 -4.90 -2.01 -3.66
N ALA A 35 -3.64 -1.64 -3.42
CA ALA A 35 -3.26 -0.27 -3.10
C ALA A 35 -3.55 0.70 -4.26
N ALA A 36 -3.22 0.31 -5.50
CA ALA A 36 -3.55 1.10 -6.69
C ALA A 36 -5.06 1.32 -6.85
N SER A 37 -5.86 0.25 -6.68
CA SER A 37 -7.33 0.34 -6.69
C SER A 37 -7.83 1.32 -5.63
N MET A 38 -7.37 1.21 -4.38
CA MET A 38 -7.77 2.14 -3.32
C MET A 38 -7.40 3.60 -3.64
N VAL A 39 -6.22 3.86 -4.20
CA VAL A 39 -5.82 5.23 -4.59
C VAL A 39 -6.72 5.78 -5.70
N VAL A 40 -6.91 5.03 -6.79
CA VAL A 40 -7.69 5.49 -7.95
C VAL A 40 -9.14 5.73 -7.57
N GLU A 41 -9.79 4.76 -6.93
CA GLU A 41 -11.22 4.85 -6.64
C GLU A 41 -11.52 5.96 -5.62
N ASN A 42 -10.70 6.11 -4.57
CA ASN A 42 -10.97 7.13 -3.56
C ASN A 42 -10.56 8.54 -3.99
N LEU A 43 -9.57 8.70 -4.88
CA LEU A 43 -9.27 10.02 -5.43
C LEU A 43 -10.31 10.43 -6.48
N LEU A 44 -10.73 9.53 -7.36
CA LEU A 44 -11.44 9.89 -8.58
C LEU A 44 -12.91 9.49 -8.63
N ASP A 45 -13.38 8.65 -7.71
CA ASP A 45 -14.75 8.09 -7.69
C ASP A 45 -15.08 7.33 -8.99
N VAL A 46 -14.10 6.62 -9.55
CA VAL A 46 -14.23 5.78 -10.74
C VAL A 46 -13.84 4.33 -10.41
N PRO A 47 -14.49 3.31 -11.01
CA PRO A 47 -14.18 1.92 -10.73
C PRO A 47 -12.81 1.52 -11.27
N PHE A 48 -11.99 0.92 -10.42
CA PHE A 48 -10.72 0.28 -10.77
C PHE A 48 -10.45 -0.90 -9.82
N PRO A 49 -11.25 -1.98 -9.88
CA PRO A 49 -11.17 -3.06 -8.91
C PRO A 49 -9.86 -3.87 -9.06
N PRO A 50 -9.43 -4.61 -8.02
CA PRO A 50 -8.15 -5.33 -8.00
C PRO A 50 -7.90 -6.27 -9.19
N GLU A 51 -8.94 -6.85 -9.78
CA GLU A 51 -8.88 -7.69 -10.97
C GLU A 51 -8.41 -6.92 -12.20
N GLU A 52 -8.90 -5.69 -12.40
CA GLU A 52 -8.49 -4.82 -13.50
C GLU A 52 -7.09 -4.27 -13.26
N ALA A 53 -6.79 -3.89 -12.01
CA ALA A 53 -5.44 -3.49 -11.62
C ALA A 53 -4.42 -4.62 -11.86
N ALA A 54 -4.77 -5.87 -11.54
CA ALA A 54 -3.94 -7.05 -11.79
C ALA A 54 -3.74 -7.33 -13.29
N LYS A 55 -4.77 -7.15 -14.12
CA LYS A 55 -4.62 -7.25 -15.59
C LYS A 55 -3.66 -6.18 -16.11
N MET A 56 -3.82 -4.94 -15.67
CA MET A 56 -2.99 -3.82 -16.08
C MET A 56 -1.52 -4.00 -15.65
N ALA A 57 -1.28 -4.40 -14.40
CA ALA A 57 0.06 -4.67 -13.88
C ALA A 57 0.78 -5.80 -14.66
N LYS A 58 0.05 -6.86 -15.05
CA LYS A 58 0.61 -7.90 -15.94
C LYS A 58 0.92 -7.35 -17.34
N ALA A 59 0.01 -6.56 -17.91
CA ALA A 59 0.15 -6.03 -19.26
C ALA A 59 1.35 -5.07 -19.40
N CYS A 60 1.66 -4.28 -18.36
CA CYS A 60 2.83 -3.39 -18.36
C CYS A 60 4.12 -4.05 -17.84
N GLY A 61 4.09 -5.34 -17.51
CA GLY A 61 5.27 -6.06 -17.01
C GLY A 61 5.65 -5.75 -15.56
N ALA A 62 4.78 -5.10 -14.79
CA ALA A 62 5.03 -4.78 -13.39
C ALA A 62 4.79 -5.95 -12.42
N ARG A 63 4.19 -7.06 -12.87
CA ARG A 63 4.03 -8.26 -12.04
C ARG A 63 5.40 -8.94 -11.82
N GLU A 64 5.88 -8.94 -10.58
CA GLU A 64 7.18 -9.53 -10.20
C GLU A 64 7.06 -10.65 -9.15
N GLY A 65 8.06 -11.53 -9.06
CA GLY A 65 8.36 -12.37 -7.88
C GLY A 65 7.19 -12.64 -6.92
N TYR A 66 7.10 -11.76 -5.92
CA TYR A 66 6.15 -11.79 -4.81
C TYR A 66 5.22 -10.57 -4.74
N GLY A 67 5.19 -9.71 -5.77
CA GLY A 67 4.33 -8.52 -5.74
C GLY A 67 4.24 -7.74 -7.05
N THR A 68 4.05 -6.43 -6.92
CA THR A 68 3.96 -5.52 -8.09
C THR A 68 5.05 -4.47 -7.95
N ASP A 69 5.84 -4.26 -9.00
CA ASP A 69 6.80 -3.16 -9.04
C ASP A 69 6.05 -1.85 -9.29
N LEU A 70 5.95 -1.01 -8.25
CA LEU A 70 5.29 0.28 -8.36
C LEU A 70 6.11 1.31 -9.15
N TYR A 71 7.41 1.14 -9.35
CA TYR A 71 8.15 2.02 -10.26
C TYR A 71 7.68 1.87 -11.71
N ILE A 72 7.26 0.66 -12.09
CA ILE A 72 6.67 0.39 -13.41
C ILE A 72 5.16 0.65 -13.38
N PHE A 73 4.45 0.17 -12.37
CA PHE A 73 2.99 0.20 -12.37
C PHE A 73 2.40 1.59 -12.09
N SER A 74 2.96 2.33 -11.14
CA SER A 74 2.41 3.63 -10.73
C SER A 74 2.31 4.67 -11.85
N PRO A 75 3.31 4.90 -12.71
CA PRO A 75 3.16 5.83 -13.83
C PRO A 75 2.10 5.36 -14.84
N VAL A 76 1.94 4.04 -15.04
CA VAL A 76 0.98 3.48 -16.01
C VAL A 76 -0.45 3.76 -15.58
N PHE A 77 -0.83 3.41 -14.33
CA PHE A 77 -2.19 3.68 -13.89
C PHE A 77 -2.42 5.17 -13.61
N ALA A 78 -1.40 5.91 -13.14
CA ALA A 78 -1.55 7.35 -12.96
C ALA A 78 -1.89 8.05 -14.29
N GLU A 79 -1.19 7.72 -15.37
CA GLU A 79 -1.49 8.29 -16.69
C GLU A 79 -2.88 7.86 -17.19
N ALA A 80 -3.23 6.57 -17.06
CA ALA A 80 -4.52 6.05 -17.50
C ALA A 80 -5.72 6.74 -16.82
N PHE A 81 -5.54 7.22 -15.58
CA PHE A 81 -6.59 7.84 -14.78
C PHE A 81 -6.42 9.36 -14.60
N GLY A 82 -5.46 10.00 -15.29
CA GLY A 82 -5.26 11.45 -15.20
C GLY A 82 -4.77 11.92 -13.83
N LEU A 83 -3.94 11.12 -13.16
CA LEU A 83 -3.23 11.47 -11.92
C LEU A 83 -1.79 11.87 -12.23
N ASN A 84 -1.20 12.70 -11.36
CA ASN A 84 0.24 12.87 -11.27
C ASN A 84 0.79 11.89 -10.24
N VAL A 85 1.95 11.29 -10.55
CA VAL A 85 2.70 10.47 -9.60
C VAL A 85 4.16 10.87 -9.55
N ARG A 86 4.72 10.83 -8.35
CA ARG A 86 6.16 10.90 -8.08
C ARG A 86 6.50 10.04 -6.87
N HIS A 87 7.77 9.78 -6.63
CA HIS A 87 8.20 9.09 -5.42
C HIS A 87 9.24 9.88 -4.65
N THR A 88 9.36 9.58 -3.36
CA THR A 88 10.38 10.12 -2.46
C THR A 88 10.73 9.07 -1.41
N GLU A 89 11.94 9.11 -0.87
CA GLU A 89 12.31 8.35 0.33
C GLU A 89 12.19 9.21 1.61
N ASP A 90 11.87 10.50 1.47
CA ASP A 90 11.64 11.41 2.60
C ASP A 90 10.21 11.28 3.13
N ALA A 91 10.07 10.56 4.25
CA ALA A 91 8.80 10.42 4.94
C ALA A 91 8.22 11.75 5.44
N LEU A 92 9.04 12.76 5.74
CA LEU A 92 8.54 14.11 6.09
C LEU A 92 7.94 14.79 4.88
N GLU A 93 8.47 14.55 3.68
CA GLU A 93 7.88 15.03 2.44
C GLU A 93 6.53 14.37 2.15
N ALA A 94 6.43 13.06 2.32
CA ALA A 94 5.15 12.34 2.21
C ALA A 94 4.12 12.87 3.23
N LEU A 95 4.55 13.16 4.47
CA LEU A 95 3.67 13.75 5.48
C LEU A 95 3.19 15.15 5.09
N ARG A 96 4.09 16.03 4.63
CA ARG A 96 3.70 17.38 4.16
C ARG A 96 2.69 17.31 3.01
N PHE A 97 2.93 16.42 2.05
CA PHE A 97 2.01 16.19 0.94
C PHE A 97 0.59 15.81 1.40
N LEU A 98 0.48 14.93 2.40
CA LEU A 98 -0.80 14.54 3.01
C LEU A 98 -1.44 15.68 3.81
N GLN A 99 -0.66 16.42 4.58
CA GLN A 99 -1.13 17.56 5.39
C GLN A 99 -1.66 18.70 4.53
N GLU A 100 -1.05 18.93 3.37
CA GLU A 100 -1.50 19.89 2.35
C GLU A 100 -2.73 19.39 1.57
N LYS A 101 -3.22 18.17 1.87
CA LYS A 101 -4.38 17.53 1.23
C LYS A 101 -4.24 17.42 -0.30
N ARG A 102 -3.02 17.19 -0.78
CA ARG A 102 -2.72 17.09 -2.21
C ARG A 102 -3.24 15.80 -2.83
N GLY A 103 -3.23 14.72 -2.05
CA GLY A 103 -3.78 13.43 -2.48
C GLY A 103 -3.40 12.32 -1.51
N MET A 104 -3.10 11.14 -2.05
CA MET A 104 -2.82 9.92 -1.27
C MET A 104 -1.42 9.39 -1.53
N VAL A 105 -0.92 8.54 -0.63
CA VAL A 105 0.41 7.96 -0.72
C VAL A 105 0.34 6.44 -0.66
N ILE A 106 1.10 5.74 -1.50
CA ILE A 106 1.39 4.32 -1.30
C ILE A 106 2.78 4.21 -0.68
N ALA A 107 2.87 3.65 0.52
CA ALA A 107 4.12 3.46 1.24
C ALA A 107 4.67 2.05 0.99
N ASN A 108 5.96 1.93 0.64
CA ASN A 108 6.64 0.64 0.51
C ASN A 108 7.27 0.22 1.85
N ILE A 109 6.62 -0.70 2.53
CA ILE A 109 7.09 -1.28 3.78
C ILE A 109 8.24 -2.26 3.47
N ARG A 110 9.35 -2.13 4.19
CA ARG A 110 10.48 -3.08 4.20
C ARG A 110 10.21 -4.26 5.13
N GLY A 111 9.57 -3.99 6.26
CA GLY A 111 9.28 -4.96 7.31
C GLY A 111 10.41 -5.10 8.33
N ASP A 112 10.59 -6.32 8.83
CA ASP A 112 11.60 -6.64 9.84
C ASP A 112 13.02 -6.41 9.31
N ARG A 113 13.88 -5.91 10.19
CA ARG A 113 15.30 -5.69 9.91
C ARG A 113 16.14 -6.28 11.03
N PRO A 114 16.49 -7.57 10.95
CA PRO A 114 17.35 -8.22 11.95
C PRO A 114 18.70 -7.52 12.12
N GLU A 115 19.21 -6.86 11.07
CA GLU A 115 20.47 -6.13 11.08
C GLU A 115 20.50 -4.90 11.99
N ASP A 116 19.34 -4.28 12.27
CA ASP A 116 19.22 -3.15 13.19
C ASP A 116 18.18 -3.36 14.31
N GLY A 117 17.66 -4.59 14.43
CA GLY A 117 16.74 -5.01 15.50
C GLY A 117 15.33 -4.44 15.38
N TYR A 118 14.96 -3.84 14.25
CA TYR A 118 13.64 -3.28 14.06
C TYR A 118 12.59 -4.34 13.68
N LEU A 119 11.46 -4.32 14.37
CA LEU A 119 10.28 -5.14 14.05
C LEU A 119 9.24 -4.29 13.33
N GLY A 120 8.86 -4.74 12.14
CA GLY A 120 7.92 -4.08 11.26
C GLY A 120 6.49 -4.09 11.81
N VAL A 121 5.81 -2.96 11.67
CA VAL A 121 4.46 -2.75 12.20
C VAL A 121 3.42 -3.24 11.22
N PHE A 122 3.52 -2.84 9.95
CA PHE A 122 2.55 -3.19 8.91
C PHE A 122 2.88 -4.51 8.21
N SER A 123 4.11 -5.01 8.31
CA SER A 123 4.52 -6.29 7.74
C SER A 123 5.86 -6.74 8.34
N ASP A 124 6.14 -8.04 8.30
CA ASP A 124 7.47 -8.59 8.60
C ASP A 124 8.41 -8.55 7.38
N SER A 125 7.87 -8.28 6.20
CA SER A 125 8.55 -8.31 4.91
C SER A 125 7.97 -7.27 3.96
N GLY A 126 8.44 -7.25 2.71
CA GLY A 126 8.01 -6.29 1.68
C GLY A 126 6.48 -6.21 1.55
N HIS A 127 5.92 -5.00 1.69
CA HIS A 127 4.48 -4.78 1.61
C HIS A 127 4.14 -3.37 1.11
N TYR A 128 2.93 -3.18 0.61
CA TYR A 128 2.41 -1.87 0.24
C TYR A 128 1.14 -1.56 1.02
N VAL A 129 1.08 -0.35 1.58
CA VAL A 129 -0.12 0.18 2.26
C VAL A 129 -0.43 1.56 1.71
N VAL A 130 -1.70 1.97 1.76
CA VAL A 130 -2.12 3.32 1.38
C VAL A 130 -2.18 4.19 2.62
N ILE A 131 -1.49 5.32 2.62
CA ILE A 131 -1.69 6.40 3.58
C ILE A 131 -2.66 7.39 2.92
N ALA A 132 -3.89 7.41 3.41
CA ALA A 132 -5.01 8.11 2.78
C ALA A 132 -5.07 9.60 3.20
N GLU A 133 -4.81 9.89 4.48
CA GLU A 133 -4.97 11.22 5.06
C GLU A 133 -4.00 11.43 6.23
N ALA A 134 -3.73 12.69 6.58
CA ALA A 134 -2.96 13.06 7.77
C ALA A 134 -3.68 14.13 8.61
N GLN A 135 -3.64 13.98 9.93
CA GLN A 135 -4.03 14.99 10.92
C GLN A 135 -2.90 15.19 11.92
N GLY A 136 -2.15 16.29 11.78
CA GLY A 136 -0.88 16.44 12.48
C GLY A 136 0.09 15.35 12.03
N THR A 137 0.67 14.60 12.97
CA THR A 137 1.54 13.45 12.68
C THR A 137 0.79 12.12 12.61
N THR A 138 -0.48 12.08 13.02
CA THR A 138 -1.32 10.89 12.91
C THR A 138 -1.80 10.74 11.48
N VAL A 139 -1.57 9.57 10.89
CA VAL A 139 -1.99 9.24 9.54
C VAL A 139 -3.04 8.14 9.53
N LYS A 140 -3.99 8.23 8.59
CA LYS A 140 -4.97 7.17 8.28
C LYS A 140 -4.40 6.26 7.19
N VAL A 141 -4.45 4.97 7.43
CA VAL A 141 -3.80 3.93 6.63
C VAL A 141 -4.82 2.86 6.27
N TRP A 142 -4.78 2.42 5.01
CA TRP A 142 -5.49 1.26 4.51
C TRP A 142 -4.47 0.19 4.13
N ASP A 143 -4.46 -0.89 4.91
CA ASP A 143 -3.57 -2.04 4.72
C ASP A 143 -4.29 -3.13 3.90
N PRO A 144 -3.82 -3.47 2.68
CA PRO A 144 -4.40 -4.55 1.88
C PRO A 144 -4.40 -5.92 2.55
N MET A 145 -3.62 -6.14 3.61
CA MET A 145 -3.60 -7.39 4.37
C MET A 145 -4.42 -7.33 5.66
N TYR A 146 -5.11 -6.22 5.93
CA TYR A 146 -5.92 -6.09 7.14
C TYR A 146 -7.32 -6.66 6.95
N LYS A 147 -7.70 -7.54 7.87
CA LYS A 147 -9.08 -7.96 8.13
C LYS A 147 -9.43 -7.62 9.57
N GLU A 148 -10.61 -7.06 9.79
CA GLU A 148 -11.12 -6.81 11.14
C GLU A 148 -11.09 -8.11 11.96
N GLY A 149 -10.64 -8.02 13.21
CA GLY A 149 -10.52 -9.19 14.09
C GLY A 149 -9.39 -10.18 13.75
N SER A 150 -8.52 -9.87 12.77
CA SER A 150 -7.43 -10.77 12.38
C SER A 150 -6.30 -10.94 13.40
N GLY A 151 -6.22 -10.09 14.43
CA GLY A 151 -5.11 -10.13 15.39
C GLY A 151 -3.78 -9.59 14.83
N ARG A 152 -3.76 -9.00 13.62
CA ARG A 152 -2.53 -8.60 12.89
C ARG A 152 -1.69 -7.57 13.64
N PHE A 153 -2.32 -6.69 14.43
CA PHE A 153 -1.67 -5.60 15.14
C PHE A 153 -1.55 -5.83 16.65
N GLU A 154 -2.02 -6.99 17.11
CA GLU A 154 -1.92 -7.50 18.48
C GLU A 154 -0.68 -8.40 18.67
N LEU A 155 0.07 -8.66 17.59
CA LEU A 155 1.31 -9.41 17.62
C LEU A 155 2.41 -8.67 18.41
N PRO A 156 3.31 -9.41 19.08
CA PRO A 156 4.49 -8.83 19.74
C PRO A 156 5.26 -7.91 18.79
N GLY A 157 5.59 -6.70 19.26
CA GLY A 157 6.27 -5.68 18.46
C GLY A 157 5.34 -4.76 17.66
N ARG A 158 4.04 -5.08 17.55
CA ARG A 158 3.02 -4.24 16.88
C ARG A 158 2.02 -3.63 17.85
N THR A 159 1.71 -4.33 18.93
CA THR A 159 0.74 -3.92 19.96
C THR A 159 0.98 -2.50 20.45
N GLY A 160 -0.06 -1.67 20.43
CA GLY A 160 -0.03 -0.29 20.91
C GLY A 160 0.57 0.73 19.94
N LYS A 161 1.06 0.31 18.77
CA LYS A 161 1.60 1.23 17.75
C LYS A 161 0.55 1.79 16.79
N VAL A 162 -0.63 1.17 16.74
CA VAL A 162 -1.75 1.61 15.89
C VAL A 162 -3.06 1.57 16.66
N ARG A 163 -4.03 2.36 16.21
CA ARG A 163 -5.44 2.30 16.61
C ARG A 163 -6.28 1.95 15.38
N MET A 164 -7.24 1.04 15.52
CA MET A 164 -8.13 0.65 14.42
C MET A 164 -9.54 1.18 14.67
N ASP A 165 -10.25 1.51 13.59
CA ASP A 165 -11.67 1.86 13.55
C ASP A 165 -12.25 1.30 12.24
N ASP A 166 -12.94 0.15 12.33
CA ASP A 166 -13.28 -0.67 11.15
C ASP A 166 -12.02 -0.93 10.30
N THR A 167 -12.01 -0.56 9.02
CA THR A 167 -10.91 -0.75 8.07
C THR A 167 -9.89 0.41 8.08
N ASP A 168 -10.15 1.47 8.85
CA ASP A 168 -9.24 2.60 9.00
C ASP A 168 -8.24 2.32 10.12
N ILE A 169 -6.95 2.29 9.77
CA ILE A 169 -5.85 2.15 10.73
C ILE A 169 -5.21 3.52 10.95
N TYR A 170 -5.00 3.89 12.21
CA TYR A 170 -4.37 5.15 12.59
C TYR A 170 -3.03 4.86 13.24
N ALA A 171 -1.98 5.51 12.74
CA ALA A 171 -0.63 5.39 13.26
C ALA A 171 0.04 6.77 13.27
N ASP A 172 1.03 6.97 14.14
CA ASP A 172 1.90 8.13 14.00
C ASP A 172 2.85 7.93 12.80
N MET A 173 3.16 8.99 12.05
CA MET A 173 4.04 8.92 10.89
C MET A 173 5.44 8.38 11.22
N SER A 174 5.89 8.50 12.48
CA SER A 174 7.15 7.90 12.93
C SER A 174 7.20 6.38 12.79
N VAL A 175 6.05 5.69 12.75
CA VAL A 175 6.00 4.26 12.39
C VAL A 175 6.61 4.02 11.01
N PHE A 176 6.27 4.87 10.04
CA PHE A 176 6.73 4.76 8.66
C PHE A 176 8.19 5.13 8.47
N TYR A 177 8.82 5.89 9.38
CA TYR A 177 10.27 6.12 9.34
C TYR A 177 11.05 4.82 9.52
N GLY A 178 10.54 3.95 10.40
CA GLY A 178 11.07 2.61 10.58
C GLY A 178 10.60 1.66 9.50
N ASP A 179 9.29 1.54 9.29
CA ASP A 179 8.71 0.55 8.36
C ASP A 179 9.18 0.75 6.91
N CYS A 180 9.42 1.99 6.47
CA CYS A 180 9.85 2.33 5.11
C CYS A 180 11.33 2.74 5.00
N LYS A 181 12.18 2.38 5.96
CA LYS A 181 13.61 2.75 5.90
C LYS A 181 14.26 2.29 4.58
N GLU A 182 14.79 3.26 3.81
CA GLU A 182 15.39 3.08 2.47
C GLU A 182 14.39 2.53 1.44
N ARG A 183 13.10 2.83 1.60
CA ARG A 183 12.03 2.44 0.70
C ARG A 183 11.18 3.65 0.30
N PRO A 184 10.65 3.66 -0.93
CA PRO A 184 9.92 4.80 -1.45
C PRO A 184 8.51 4.93 -0.87
N PHE A 185 8.05 6.17 -0.85
CA PHE A 185 6.66 6.58 -0.83
C PHE A 185 6.29 7.05 -2.24
N PHE A 186 5.17 6.56 -2.78
CA PHE A 186 4.62 6.99 -4.07
C PHE A 186 3.46 7.95 -3.81
N LEU A 187 3.58 9.19 -4.27
CA LEU A 187 2.66 10.28 -3.99
C LEU A 187 1.77 10.51 -5.21
N PHE A 188 0.46 10.44 -5.03
CA PHE A 188 -0.54 10.55 -6.09
C PHE A 188 -1.44 11.76 -5.84
N GLU A 189 -1.54 12.65 -6.82
CA GLU A 189 -2.47 13.79 -6.80
C GLU A 189 -3.24 13.90 -8.11
N LYS A 190 -4.38 14.57 -8.07
CA LYS A 190 -5.15 14.87 -9.30
C LYS A 190 -4.33 15.82 -10.19
N LYS A 191 -4.45 15.65 -11.50
CA LYS A 191 -3.99 16.65 -12.47
C LYS A 191 -4.82 17.93 -12.39
#